data_AF-A0AAJ5F0P6-F1
#
_entry.id   AF-A0AAJ5F0P6-F1
#
_cell.length_a   1.000
_cell.length_b   1.000
_cell.length_c   1.000
_cell.angle_alpha   90.00
_cell.angle_beta   90.00
_cell.angle_gamma   90.00
#
_symmetry.space_group_name_H-M   'P 1'
#
loop_
_entity.id
_entity.type
_entity.pdbx_description
1 polymer ?
#
loop_
_entity_poly.entity_id
_entity_poly.type
_entity_poly.pdbx_seq_one_letter_code
_entity_poly.pdbx_strand_id
1 'polypeptide(L)'
;MILPHFDLSAATWRARAIRYLVIYLLLALMLVGARLLTQDVRPSLRAAQDREAALTTERDELELRVQALSNPQHIRDWALQNGMRRFAETPKTTQDLSGLPAPAPVPAQTTLEVTTVWK
;
A
#
# COMPACT_ATOMS: atom_id res chain seq x y z
N MET A 1 51.16 -55.84 17.12
CA MET A 1 50.31 -55.23 16.07
C MET A 1 49.02 -56.03 15.99
N ILE A 2 47.90 -55.46 16.42
CA ILE A 2 46.59 -56.13 16.35
C ILE A 2 45.98 -55.71 15.01
N LEU A 3 45.89 -56.65 14.07
CA LEU A 3 45.18 -56.44 12.81
C LEU A 3 43.67 -56.34 13.11
N PRO A 4 42.96 -55.33 12.59
CA PRO A 4 41.51 -55.24 12.77
C PRO A 4 40.84 -56.44 12.08
N HIS A 5 40.06 -57.20 12.87
CA HIS A 5 39.26 -58.30 12.35
C HIS A 5 38.03 -57.72 11.63
N PHE A 6 37.99 -57.83 10.31
CA PHE A 6 36.84 -57.43 9.51
C PHE A 6 35.84 -58.59 9.44
N ASP A 7 34.70 -58.44 10.11
CA ASP A 7 33.60 -59.39 10.02
C ASP A 7 32.88 -59.25 8.66
N LEU A 8 33.13 -60.23 7.78
CA LEU A 8 32.58 -60.32 6.43
C LEU A 8 31.39 -61.28 6.35
N SER A 9 30.74 -61.60 7.47
CA SER A 9 29.55 -62.45 7.47
C SER A 9 28.43 -61.85 6.60
N ALA A 10 27.57 -62.73 6.06
CA ALA A 10 26.43 -62.30 5.23
C ALA A 10 25.48 -61.35 6.00
N ALA A 11 25.41 -61.48 7.33
CA ALA A 11 24.59 -60.62 8.18
C ALA A 11 25.10 -59.17 8.22
N THR A 12 26.41 -58.94 8.33
CA THR A 12 26.99 -57.58 8.35
C THR A 12 26.84 -56.89 6.99
N TRP A 13 27.04 -57.62 5.91
CA TRP A 13 26.81 -57.12 4.55
C TRP A 13 25.35 -56.78 4.29
N ARG A 14 24.42 -57.64 4.72
CA ARG A 14 22.98 -57.37 4.59
C ARG A 14 22.57 -56.13 5.38
N ALA A 15 23.05 -55.98 6.61
CA ALA A 15 22.77 -54.81 7.45
C ALA A 15 23.32 -53.51 6.81
N ARG A 16 24.53 -53.54 6.26
CA ARG A 16 25.12 -52.41 5.51
C ARG A 16 24.32 -52.08 4.26
N ALA A 17 23.96 -53.08 3.47
CA ALA A 17 23.17 -52.90 2.26
C ALA A 17 21.82 -52.26 2.56
N ILE A 18 21.11 -52.74 3.58
CA ILE A 18 19.84 -52.14 4.03
C ILE A 18 20.06 -50.69 4.46
N ARG A 19 21.10 -50.41 5.27
CA ARG A 19 21.40 -49.05 5.74
C ARG A 19 21.64 -48.10 4.57
N TYR A 20 22.46 -48.49 3.60
CA TYR A 20 22.72 -47.66 2.42
C TYR A 20 21.48 -47.49 1.56
N LEU A 21 20.70 -48.55 1.35
CA LEU A 21 19.45 -48.48 0.60
C LEU A 21 18.47 -47.49 1.23
N VAL A 22 18.30 -47.53 2.55
CA VAL A 22 17.45 -46.57 3.27
C VAL A 22 17.97 -45.14 3.12
N ILE A 23 19.29 -44.92 3.24
CA ILE A 23 19.89 -43.59 3.05
C ILE A 23 19.61 -43.06 1.64
N TYR A 24 19.85 -43.86 0.60
CA TYR A 24 19.61 -43.45 -0.78
C TYR A 24 18.13 -43.25 -1.07
N LEU A 25 17.25 -44.07 -0.48
CA LEU A 25 15.80 -43.89 -0.58
C LEU A 25 15.38 -42.55 0.03
N LEU A 26 15.84 -42.24 1.24
CA LEU A 26 15.56 -40.96 1.90
C LEU A 26 16.09 -39.78 1.10
N LEU A 27 17.29 -39.90 0.54
CA LEU A 27 17.90 -38.85 -0.28
C LEU A 27 17.10 -38.61 -1.57
N ALA A 28 16.65 -39.69 -2.23
CA ALA A 28 15.79 -39.61 -3.40
C ALA A 28 14.43 -38.96 -3.08
N LEU A 29 13.79 -39.38 -1.99
CA LEU A 29 12.53 -38.79 -1.53
C LEU A 29 12.69 -37.31 -1.19
N MET A 30 13.79 -36.92 -0.55
CA MET A 30 14.10 -35.53 -0.24
C MET A 30 14.28 -34.69 -1.51
N LEU A 31 15.03 -35.19 -2.50
CA LEU A 31 15.23 -34.52 -3.78
C LEU A 31 13.92 -34.36 -4.56
N VAL A 32 13.10 -35.41 -4.62
CA VAL A 32 11.80 -35.37 -5.31
C VAL A 32 10.83 -34.46 -4.57
N GLY A 33 10.78 -34.53 -3.23
CA GLY A 33 9.96 -33.64 -2.41
C GLY A 33 10.36 -32.18 -2.58
N ALA A 34 11.66 -31.87 -2.53
CA ALA A 34 12.16 -30.51 -2.79
C ALA A 34 11.82 -30.04 -4.20
N ARG A 35 11.92 -30.93 -5.21
CA ARG A 35 11.55 -30.62 -6.59
C ARG A 35 10.07 -30.28 -6.71
N LEU A 36 9.18 -31.07 -6.10
CA LEU A 36 7.74 -30.83 -6.10
C LEU A 36 7.39 -29.53 -5.38
N LEU A 37 7.99 -29.26 -4.22
CA LEU A 37 7.73 -28.03 -3.46
C LEU A 37 8.21 -26.75 -4.18
N THR A 38 9.21 -26.87 -5.05
CA THR A 38 9.81 -25.71 -5.74
C THR A 38 9.36 -25.56 -7.19
N GLN A 39 8.61 -26.52 -7.75
CA GLN A 39 8.22 -26.52 -9.16
C GLN A 39 7.41 -25.27 -9.54
N ASP A 40 6.56 -24.81 -8.63
CA ASP A 40 5.61 -23.72 -8.88
C ASP A 40 6.15 -22.33 -8.54
N VAL A 41 7.35 -22.25 -7.95
CA VAL A 41 7.97 -20.96 -7.57
C VAL A 41 8.29 -20.11 -8.79
N ARG A 42 8.92 -20.69 -9.82
CA ARG A 42 9.21 -19.95 -11.07
C ARG A 42 7.96 -19.50 -11.83
N PRO A 43 6.96 -20.36 -12.10
CA PRO A 43 5.76 -19.92 -12.81
C PRO A 43 4.93 -18.93 -12.01
N SER A 44 4.82 -19.08 -10.68
CA SER A 44 4.12 -18.09 -9.83
C SER A 44 4.80 -16.72 -9.84
N LEU A 45 6.14 -16.68 -9.79
CA LEU A 45 6.90 -15.44 -9.92
C LEU A 45 6.67 -14.76 -11.27
N ARG A 46 6.69 -15.52 -12.38
CA ARG A 46 6.39 -14.98 -13.72
C ARG A 46 4.96 -14.43 -13.79
N ALA A 47 3.98 -15.20 -13.32
CA ALA A 47 2.60 -14.76 -13.29
C ALA A 47 2.40 -13.49 -12.44
N ALA A 48 3.14 -13.33 -11.34
CA ALA A 48 3.13 -12.11 -10.55
C ALA A 48 3.74 -10.92 -11.31
N GLN A 49 4.88 -11.12 -11.98
CA GLN A 49 5.52 -10.09 -12.81
C GLN A 49 4.63 -9.65 -13.96
N ASP A 50 3.95 -10.58 -14.63
CA ASP A 50 3.04 -10.28 -15.74
C ASP A 50 1.85 -9.42 -15.25
N ARG A 51 1.31 -9.72 -14.06
CA ARG A 51 0.24 -8.92 -13.44
C ARG A 51 0.71 -7.53 -13.07
N GLU A 52 1.92 -7.40 -12.51
CA GLU A 52 2.49 -6.11 -12.14
C GLU A 52 2.71 -5.21 -13.37
N ALA A 53 3.21 -5.80 -14.46
CA ALA A 53 3.37 -5.10 -15.73
C ALA A 53 2.03 -4.64 -16.32
N ALA A 54 1.01 -5.50 -16.26
CA ALA A 54 -0.35 -5.17 -16.70
C ALA A 54 -0.93 -4.00 -15.88
N LEU A 55 -0.85 -4.07 -14.55
CA LEU A 55 -1.35 -3.01 -13.66
C LEU A 55 -0.62 -1.68 -13.83
N THR A 56 0.68 -1.72 -14.11
CA THR A 56 1.46 -0.51 -14.39
C THR A 56 1.00 0.13 -15.70
N THR A 57 0.76 -0.69 -16.73
CA THR A 57 0.24 -0.20 -18.01
C THR A 57 -1.15 0.42 -17.86
N GLU A 58 -2.05 -0.24 -17.10
CA GLU A 58 -3.38 0.28 -16.81
C GLU A 58 -3.33 1.60 -16.03
N ARG A 59 -2.43 1.69 -15.03
CA ARG A 59 -2.21 2.93 -14.27
C ARG A 59 -1.79 4.06 -15.19
N ASP A 60 -0.82 3.83 -16.06
CA ASP A 60 -0.29 4.87 -16.96
C ASP A 60 -1.36 5.33 -17.96
N GLU A 61 -2.17 4.39 -18.48
CA GLU A 61 -3.30 4.73 -19.33
C GLU A 61 -4.36 5.56 -18.58
N LEU A 62 -4.71 5.18 -17.36
CA LEU A 62 -5.64 5.93 -16.52
C LEU A 62 -5.12 7.32 -16.20
N GLU A 63 -3.83 7.45 -15.91
CA GLU A 63 -3.19 8.74 -15.68
C GLU A 63 -3.31 9.65 -16.91
N LEU A 64 -3.01 9.13 -18.10
CA LEU A 64 -3.16 9.88 -19.35
C LEU A 64 -4.63 10.28 -19.59
N ARG A 65 -5.59 9.40 -19.31
CA ARG A 65 -7.03 9.71 -19.42
C ARG A 65 -7.45 10.80 -18.44
N VAL A 66 -6.98 10.74 -17.20
CA VAL A 66 -7.25 11.77 -16.19
C VAL A 66 -6.62 13.09 -16.60
N GLN A 67 -5.39 13.10 -17.13
CA GLN A 67 -4.75 14.31 -17.66
C GLN A 67 -5.55 14.91 -18.83
N ALA A 68 -6.03 14.06 -19.75
CA ALA A 68 -6.88 14.50 -20.86
C ALA A 68 -8.20 15.11 -20.38
N LEU A 69 -8.88 14.47 -19.42
CA LEU A 69 -10.15 14.94 -18.84
C LEU A 69 -9.99 16.17 -17.94
N SER A 70 -8.84 16.30 -17.27
CA SER A 70 -8.56 17.41 -16.35
C SER A 70 -8.06 18.68 -17.05
N ASN A 71 -7.97 18.66 -18.39
CA ASN A 71 -7.66 19.86 -19.17
C ASN A 71 -8.67 20.97 -18.83
N PRO A 72 -8.23 22.14 -18.32
CA PRO A 72 -9.12 23.22 -17.89
C PRO A 72 -10.11 23.69 -18.96
N GLN A 73 -9.71 23.59 -20.24
CA GLN A 73 -10.59 23.91 -21.37
C GLN A 73 -11.77 22.93 -21.43
N HIS A 74 -11.46 21.63 -21.36
CA HIS A 74 -12.44 20.55 -21.45
C HIS A 74 -13.39 20.54 -20.25
N ILE A 75 -12.87 20.84 -19.04
CA ILE A 75 -13.70 21.02 -17.83
C ILE A 75 -14.68 22.18 -18.01
N ARG A 76 -14.23 23.31 -18.57
CA ARG A 76 -15.10 24.48 -18.83
C ARG A 76 -16.19 24.15 -19.84
N ASP A 77 -15.84 23.48 -20.93
CA ASP A 77 -16.79 23.12 -21.98
C ASP A 77 -17.83 22.11 -21.47
N TRP A 78 -17.40 21.11 -20.70
CA TRP A 78 -18.30 20.19 -20.01
C TRP A 78 -19.22 20.91 -19.01
N ALA A 79 -18.68 21.82 -18.20
CA ALA A 79 -19.46 22.58 -17.22
C ALA A 79 -20.55 23.42 -17.91
N LEU A 80 -20.21 24.08 -19.03
CA LEU A 80 -21.17 24.85 -19.84
C LEU A 80 -22.25 23.94 -20.46
N GLN A 81 -21.89 22.78 -21.00
CA GLN A 81 -22.83 21.81 -21.55
C GLN A 81 -23.81 21.28 -20.49
N ASN A 82 -23.36 21.15 -19.24
CA ASN A 82 -24.18 20.71 -18.11
C ASN A 82 -24.92 21.86 -17.40
N GLY A 83 -24.98 23.04 -18.03
CA GLY A 83 -25.76 24.18 -17.54
C GLY A 83 -25.13 24.97 -16.39
N MET A 84 -23.85 24.72 -16.06
CA MET A 84 -23.11 25.52 -15.09
C MET A 84 -22.73 26.86 -15.72
N ARG A 85 -22.92 27.95 -14.97
CA ARG A 85 -22.59 29.32 -15.41
C ARG A 85 -21.28 29.76 -14.78
N ARG A 86 -20.53 30.61 -15.49
CA ARG A 86 -19.29 31.16 -14.94
C ARG A 86 -19.61 32.03 -13.73
N PHE A 87 -18.78 31.94 -12.69
CA PHE A 87 -18.95 32.76 -11.48
C PHE A 87 -18.97 34.28 -11.80
N ALA A 88 -18.28 34.69 -12.87
CA ALA A 88 -18.28 36.08 -13.34
C ALA A 88 -19.61 36.52 -13.99
N GLU A 89 -20.41 35.57 -14.48
CA GLU A 89 -21.69 35.79 -15.16
C GLU A 89 -22.90 35.56 -14.22
N THR A 90 -22.66 35.05 -13.01
CA THR A 90 -23.69 34.94 -11.97
C THR A 90 -24.14 36.33 -11.56
N PRO A 91 -25.46 36.61 -11.49
CA PRO A 91 -25.97 37.88 -11.01
C PRO A 91 -25.48 38.09 -9.56
N LYS A 92 -24.61 39.07 -9.36
CA LYS A 92 -24.16 39.47 -8.04
C LYS A 92 -25.33 40.15 -7.35
N THR A 93 -25.96 39.47 -6.39
CA THR A 93 -26.83 40.13 -5.42
C THR A 93 -25.95 41.04 -4.58
N THR A 94 -25.94 42.32 -4.91
CA THR A 94 -25.51 43.37 -3.99
C THR A 94 -26.57 43.45 -2.90
N GLN A 95 -26.32 42.77 -1.78
CA GLN A 95 -27.12 42.98 -0.58
C GLN A 95 -26.62 44.27 0.06
N ASP A 96 -27.48 45.28 0.10
CA ASP A 96 -27.22 46.51 0.82
C ASP A 96 -27.27 46.18 2.32
N LEU A 97 -26.09 46.10 2.95
CA LEU A 97 -25.97 45.92 4.39
C LEU A 97 -26.33 47.25 5.05
N SER A 98 -27.63 47.51 5.22
CA SER A 98 -28.07 48.65 6.04
C SER A 98 -27.46 48.49 7.44
N GLY A 99 -26.61 49.44 7.83
CA GLY A 99 -25.86 49.39 9.08
C GLY A 99 -26.79 49.17 10.27
N LEU A 100 -26.49 48.14 11.07
CA LEU A 100 -27.15 47.99 12.36
C LEU A 100 -26.90 49.25 13.21
N PRO A 101 -27.91 49.77 13.93
CA PRO A 101 -27.72 50.90 14.81
C PRO A 101 -26.67 50.58 15.86
N ALA A 102 -25.74 51.52 16.09
CA ALA A 102 -24.65 51.34 17.04
C ALA A 102 -25.21 51.02 18.45
N PRO A 103 -24.65 50.04 19.16
CA PRO A 103 -25.09 49.71 20.52
C PRO A 103 -24.84 50.89 21.47
N ALA A 104 -25.77 51.10 22.40
CA ALA A 104 -25.71 52.20 23.36
C ALA A 104 -24.44 52.11 24.22
N PRO A 105 -23.80 53.25 24.55
CA PRO A 105 -22.58 53.27 25.35
C PRO A 105 -22.83 52.72 26.75
N VAL A 106 -21.99 51.77 27.16
CA VAL A 106 -22.01 51.16 28.51
C VAL A 106 -21.55 52.20 29.53
N PRO A 107 -22.26 52.41 30.65
CA PRO A 107 -21.86 53.37 31.67
C PRO A 107 -20.53 52.98 32.33
N ALA A 108 -19.64 53.96 32.49
CA ALA A 108 -18.33 53.77 33.12
C ALA A 108 -18.50 53.30 34.57
N GLN A 109 -17.97 52.11 34.88
CA GLN A 109 -17.94 51.59 36.24
C GLN A 109 -16.83 52.25 37.04
N THR A 110 -17.19 52.63 38.27
CA THR A 110 -16.43 53.42 39.25
C THR A 110 -15.09 52.81 39.65
N THR A 111 -14.15 53.72 39.94
CA THR A 111 -12.79 53.60 40.49
C THR A 111 -12.48 52.31 41.25
N LEU A 112 -11.52 51.55 40.73
CA LEU A 112 -10.87 50.42 41.41
C LEU A 112 -9.89 50.95 42.47
N GLU A 113 -10.16 50.70 43.76
CA GLU A 113 -9.15 50.85 44.81
C GLU A 113 -8.22 49.64 44.79
N VAL A 114 -6.94 49.87 44.49
CA VAL A 114 -5.89 48.84 44.48
C VAL A 114 -5.06 48.99 45.75
N THR A 115 -5.17 48.01 46.66
CA THR A 115 -4.27 47.91 47.82
C THR A 115 -3.08 47.03 47.46
N THR A 116 -1.90 47.63 47.27
CA THR A 116 -0.65 46.89 47.07
C THR A 116 0.05 46.66 48.41
N VAL A 117 0.35 45.40 48.75
CA VAL A 117 1.21 45.03 49.87
C VAL A 117 2.55 44.56 49.31
N TRP A 118 3.63 45.23 49.70
CA TRP A 118 5.00 44.84 49.36
C TRP A 118 5.63 44.08 50.52
N LYS A 119 6.44 43.06 50.20
CA LYS A 119 7.28 42.30 51.14
C LYS A 119 8.74 42.61 50.89
#